data_AF-A0A2V2N5Z0-F1
#
_entry.id   AF-A0A2V2N5Z0-F1
#
_cell.length_a   1.000
_cell.length_b   1.000
_cell.length_c   1.000
_cell.angle_alpha   90.00
_cell.angle_beta   90.00
_cell.angle_gamma   90.00
#
_symmetry.space_group_name_H-M   'P 1'
#
loop_
_entity.id
_entity.type
_entity.pdbx_description
1 polymer ?
#
loop_
_entity_poly.entity_id
_entity_poly.type
_entity_poly.pdbx_seq_one_letter_code
_entity_poly.pdbx_strand_id
1 'polypeptide(L)'
;MNFERYKYHIRGGGVKREQALSEVIGFLMIVALLTILFSMYLLYVVPIQGRDAEISHMKYITQEFIGLKADIDGLIINNKINLPIARSFELGTLSSVGSGALSIMPLSSFIEATGTLMVNEQNDFLMVSVNGSMMDISDIEYSTPPISNPILEINCISKTECLPSNIENPKCISDRCYNFTIKERYSMNNTPGTITVTNPIYIIPTPTALPTWSVDQIINMSNFTANISFNMVPQYDLVLETLDNSTSRNYIAEKTIIENLTFGKNYTYNILKDNDIIPNNSTEYSFIHRDEEMIYSPHTIMSKVGKFPPRIGSFQYNSKNRYWVNQNLFYEMGGLFLIQPTGGSSVMLIPSIALTPFKNITSETTDYNLKVSVNNIRITDTEDISGSVSAQIFSKVDQINQNFFNGSTNISSITSNYGTEQTNVTLWKMQDNEEPNAKVIWIQFLPDDPRIINASSRESRKLTEDEIKRMRETTILWKRGFDQIKTITNKTLSDNSELSPIIGTYSTWIYNFRTDYINDDSVPLTPPFSANLVIGQNVDSLKLACPPNTTSTEYGGCMGKVQDYLENPCSEPSKCEDFILDYSESELSLVMQSGAL
;
A
#
# COMPACT_ATOMS: atom_id res chain seq x y z
N MET A 1 -31.76 28.03 -112.89
CA MET A 1 -30.64 27.55 -113.73
C MET A 1 -29.45 27.31 -112.82
N ASN A 2 -29.11 26.03 -112.64
CA ASN A 2 -27.79 25.46 -112.34
C ASN A 2 -26.83 26.05 -111.28
N PHE A 3 -26.56 25.16 -110.32
CA PHE A 3 -25.24 24.75 -109.78
C PHE A 3 -24.55 25.57 -108.68
N GLU A 4 -24.69 25.00 -107.48
CA GLU A 4 -23.71 24.84 -106.40
C GLU A 4 -22.27 25.32 -106.63
N ARG A 5 -21.77 26.06 -105.63
CA ARG A 5 -20.48 25.75 -105.00
C ARG A 5 -20.66 25.82 -103.48
N TYR A 6 -20.71 24.66 -102.84
CA TYR A 6 -20.51 24.53 -101.39
C TYR A 6 -19.10 24.98 -101.04
N LYS A 7 -18.99 26.14 -100.38
CA LYS A 7 -17.77 26.59 -99.71
C LYS A 7 -17.97 26.29 -98.22
N TYR A 8 -17.43 25.16 -97.75
CA TYR A 8 -17.39 24.86 -96.32
C TYR A 8 -16.56 25.93 -95.61
N HIS A 9 -17.26 26.78 -94.87
CA HIS A 9 -16.69 27.78 -93.98
C HIS A 9 -16.54 27.09 -92.61
N ILE A 10 -15.34 26.60 -92.30
CA ILE A 10 -15.00 26.20 -90.93
C ILE A 10 -14.85 27.50 -90.13
N ARG A 11 -15.97 27.99 -89.58
CA ARG A 11 -16.01 29.11 -88.63
C ARG A 11 -15.63 28.59 -87.24
N GLY A 12 -14.73 29.32 -86.59
CA GLY A 12 -14.06 28.95 -85.35
C GLY A 12 -14.99 28.54 -84.19
N GLY A 13 -14.70 27.36 -83.66
CA GLY A 13 -15.19 26.85 -82.37
C GLY A 13 -14.04 26.37 -81.47
N GLY A 14 -12.83 26.91 -81.63
CA GLY A 14 -11.62 26.45 -80.94
C GLY A 14 -11.45 26.96 -79.50
N VAL A 15 -11.99 28.12 -79.16
CA VAL A 15 -11.64 28.79 -77.89
C VAL A 15 -12.34 28.16 -76.68
N LYS A 16 -13.58 27.63 -76.83
CA LYS A 16 -14.33 27.05 -75.70
C LYS A 16 -13.90 25.62 -75.33
N ARG A 17 -13.34 24.86 -76.27
CA ARG A 17 -12.93 23.47 -76.05
C ARG A 17 -11.56 23.38 -75.38
N GLU A 18 -10.64 24.27 -75.76
CA GLU A 18 -9.31 24.40 -75.15
C GLU A 18 -9.40 24.89 -73.69
N GLN A 19 -10.30 25.84 -73.39
CA GLN A 19 -10.55 26.32 -72.02
C GLN A 19 -11.15 25.24 -71.12
N ALA A 20 -12.18 24.52 -71.58
CA ALA A 20 -12.78 23.44 -70.81
C ALA A 20 -11.80 22.27 -70.57
N LEU A 21 -10.94 21.96 -71.55
CA LEU A 21 -9.94 20.90 -71.41
C LEU A 21 -8.81 21.31 -70.44
N SER A 22 -8.37 22.57 -70.47
CA SER A 22 -7.38 23.11 -69.53
C SER A 22 -7.90 23.18 -68.10
N GLU A 23 -9.18 23.49 -67.89
CA GLU A 23 -9.81 23.50 -66.56
C GLU A 23 -9.88 22.09 -65.95
N VAL A 24 -10.25 21.09 -66.76
CA VAL A 24 -10.30 19.69 -66.31
C VAL A 24 -8.90 19.15 -65.99
N ILE A 25 -7.89 19.47 -66.80
CA ILE A 25 -6.50 19.05 -66.54
C ILE A 25 -5.96 19.73 -65.27
N GLY A 26 -6.24 21.02 -65.07
CA GLY A 26 -5.88 21.73 -63.85
C GLY A 26 -6.51 21.12 -62.61
N PHE A 27 -7.80 20.77 -62.69
CA PHE A 27 -8.50 20.07 -61.60
C PHE A 27 -7.90 18.70 -61.31
N LEU A 28 -7.61 17.90 -62.35
CA LEU A 28 -7.00 16.58 -62.19
C LEU A 28 -5.60 16.66 -61.56
N MET A 29 -4.79 17.66 -61.92
CA MET A 29 -3.49 17.91 -61.30
C MET A 29 -3.60 18.25 -59.81
N ILE A 30 -4.57 19.07 -59.42
CA ILE A 30 -4.79 19.43 -58.00
C ILE A 30 -5.25 18.20 -57.22
N VAL A 31 -6.17 17.41 -57.75
CA VAL A 31 -6.62 16.17 -57.11
C VAL A 31 -5.45 15.18 -56.97
N ALA A 32 -4.62 15.01 -57.99
CA ALA A 32 -3.45 14.13 -57.93
C ALA A 32 -2.42 14.60 -56.88
N LEU A 33 -2.20 15.91 -56.75
CA LEU A 33 -1.29 16.45 -55.73
C LEU A 33 -1.87 16.24 -54.32
N LEU A 34 -3.16 16.49 -54.14
CA LEU A 34 -3.84 16.26 -52.86
C LEU A 34 -3.80 14.78 -52.47
N THR A 35 -4.04 13.85 -53.39
CA THR A 35 -3.99 12.41 -53.07
C THR A 35 -2.59 11.95 -52.67
N ILE A 36 -1.53 12.48 -53.30
CA ILE A 36 -0.14 12.19 -52.89
C ILE A 36 0.11 12.74 -51.47
N LEU A 37 -0.31 13.97 -51.18
CA LEU A 37 -0.13 14.58 -49.86
C LEU A 37 -0.91 13.82 -48.77
N PHE A 38 -2.17 13.44 -49.03
CA PHE A 38 -2.96 12.63 -48.11
C PHE A 38 -2.33 11.25 -47.90
N SER A 39 -1.83 10.61 -48.96
CA SER A 39 -1.15 9.31 -48.86
C SER A 39 0.11 9.42 -47.98
N MET A 40 0.94 10.46 -48.20
CA MET A 40 2.11 10.72 -47.37
C MET A 40 1.73 10.98 -45.90
N TYR A 41 0.67 11.75 -45.67
CA TYR A 41 0.18 12.04 -44.33
C TYR A 41 -0.26 10.76 -43.58
N LEU A 42 -1.03 9.89 -44.24
CA LEU A 42 -1.50 8.63 -43.63
C LEU A 42 -0.37 7.62 -43.41
N LEU A 43 0.65 7.60 -44.27
CA LEU A 43 1.75 6.65 -44.15
C LEU A 43 2.83 7.07 -43.15
N TYR A 44 3.04 8.37 -42.95
CA TYR A 44 4.11 8.87 -42.10
C TYR A 44 3.63 9.57 -40.83
N VAL A 45 2.69 10.51 -40.95
CA VAL A 45 2.31 11.36 -39.81
C VAL A 45 1.44 10.58 -38.82
N VAL A 46 0.46 9.84 -39.31
CA VAL A 46 -0.49 9.10 -38.45
C VAL A 46 0.21 8.03 -37.59
N PRO A 47 1.10 7.17 -38.12
CA PRO A 47 1.79 6.18 -37.29
C PRO A 47 2.75 6.79 -36.27
N ILE A 48 3.40 7.93 -36.59
CA ILE A 48 4.29 8.62 -35.66
C ILE A 48 3.48 9.19 -34.49
N GLN A 49 2.35 9.84 -34.77
CA GLN A 49 1.46 10.36 -33.72
C GLN A 49 0.90 9.23 -32.85
N GLY A 50 0.48 8.11 -33.45
CA GLY A 50 -0.01 6.95 -32.71
C GLY A 50 1.06 6.35 -31.79
N ARG A 51 2.31 6.26 -32.27
CA ARG A 51 3.43 5.80 -31.45
C ARG A 51 3.70 6.72 -30.25
N ASP A 52 3.72 8.03 -30.46
CA ASP A 52 3.97 8.99 -29.37
C ASP A 52 2.84 8.94 -28.31
N ALA A 53 1.59 8.78 -28.76
CA ALA A 53 0.44 8.61 -27.87
C ALA A 53 0.53 7.32 -27.04
N GLU A 54 0.89 6.18 -27.66
CA GLU A 54 1.07 4.90 -26.96
C GLU A 54 2.24 4.93 -25.98
N ILE A 55 3.35 5.60 -26.32
CA ILE A 55 4.49 5.78 -25.39
C ILE A 55 4.07 6.61 -24.16
N SER A 56 3.38 7.73 -24.40
CA SER A 56 2.91 8.60 -23.32
C SER A 56 1.90 7.88 -22.42
N HIS A 57 1.01 7.10 -23.01
CA HIS A 57 0.01 6.31 -22.29
C HIS A 57 0.65 5.22 -21.42
N MET A 58 1.63 4.47 -21.95
CA MET A 58 2.34 3.48 -21.12
C MET A 58 3.11 4.13 -19.97
N LYS A 59 3.67 5.33 -20.17
CA LYS A 59 4.30 6.09 -19.09
C LYS A 59 3.29 6.50 -18.02
N TYR A 60 2.11 6.96 -18.42
CA TYR A 60 1.01 7.28 -17.49
C TYR A 60 0.62 6.06 -16.65
N ILE A 61 0.36 4.92 -17.29
CA ILE A 61 -0.04 3.70 -16.56
C ILE A 61 1.05 3.28 -15.57
N THR A 62 2.32 3.31 -15.99
CA THR A 62 3.44 3.00 -15.10
C THR A 62 3.46 3.93 -13.87
N GLN A 63 3.19 5.22 -14.05
CA GLN A 63 3.12 6.19 -12.95
C GLN A 63 1.95 5.93 -12.01
N GLU A 64 0.79 5.53 -12.52
CA GLU A 64 -0.35 5.17 -11.68
C GLU A 64 -0.07 3.92 -10.81
N PHE A 65 0.63 2.92 -11.35
CA PHE A 65 1.09 1.77 -10.54
C PHE A 65 2.09 2.19 -9.44
N ILE A 66 3.03 3.08 -9.75
CA ILE A 66 3.96 3.62 -8.76
C ILE A 66 3.21 4.41 -7.67
N GLY A 67 2.21 5.20 -8.07
CA GLY A 67 1.35 5.96 -7.16
C GLY A 67 0.52 5.04 -6.25
N LEU A 68 -0.09 4.00 -6.82
CA LEU A 68 -0.84 3.00 -6.07
C LEU A 68 0.04 2.32 -5.01
N LYS A 69 1.27 1.90 -5.37
CA LYS A 69 2.22 1.34 -4.40
C LYS A 69 2.50 2.32 -3.26
N ALA A 70 2.80 3.58 -3.58
CA ALA A 70 3.15 4.59 -2.58
C ALA A 70 1.98 4.84 -1.60
N ASP A 71 0.75 4.85 -2.10
CA ASP A 71 -0.43 5.00 -1.24
C ASP A 71 -0.63 3.77 -0.33
N ILE A 72 -0.50 2.55 -0.86
CA ILE A 72 -0.61 1.30 -0.10
C ILE A 72 0.47 1.21 0.97
N ASP A 73 1.74 1.43 0.60
CA ASP A 73 2.86 1.41 1.55
C ASP A 73 2.65 2.50 2.63
N GLY A 74 2.12 3.67 2.27
CA GLY A 74 1.76 4.73 3.20
C GLY A 74 0.68 4.33 4.21
N LEU A 75 -0.34 3.58 3.79
CA LEU A 75 -1.35 3.04 4.70
C LEU A 75 -0.76 2.01 5.66
N ILE A 76 0.08 1.10 5.14
CA ILE A 76 0.66 0.01 5.93
C ILE A 76 1.64 0.56 6.98
N ILE A 77 2.55 1.46 6.59
CA ILE A 77 3.52 2.09 7.51
C ILE A 77 2.80 2.86 8.64
N ASN A 78 1.65 3.49 8.34
CA ASN A 78 0.87 4.24 9.32
C ASN A 78 -0.18 3.39 10.07
N ASN A 79 -0.17 2.06 9.89
CA ASN A 79 -1.14 1.13 10.46
C ASN A 79 -2.59 1.56 10.26
N LYS A 80 -2.92 2.05 9.06
CA LYS A 80 -4.26 2.49 8.69
C LYS A 80 -4.97 1.40 7.89
N ILE A 81 -5.98 0.81 8.52
CA ILE A 81 -6.87 -0.16 7.89
C ILE A 81 -8.18 0.50 7.46
N ASN A 82 -8.89 -0.11 6.51
CA ASN A 82 -10.21 0.30 6.03
C ASN A 82 -10.30 1.73 5.47
N LEU A 83 -9.18 2.30 5.02
CA LEU A 83 -9.16 3.57 4.30
C LEU A 83 -9.17 3.29 2.78
N PRO A 84 -10.25 3.65 2.06
CA PRO A 84 -10.29 3.47 0.61
C PRO A 84 -9.42 4.52 -0.09
N ILE A 85 -8.57 4.05 -0.99
CA ILE A 85 -7.82 4.86 -1.96
C ILE A 85 -8.48 4.65 -3.32
N ALA A 86 -8.75 5.73 -4.04
CA ALA A 86 -9.31 5.68 -5.39
C ALA A 86 -8.29 6.19 -6.42
N ARG A 87 -8.06 5.41 -7.48
CA ARG A 87 -7.16 5.75 -8.59
C ARG A 87 -7.84 5.47 -9.92
N SER A 88 -7.59 6.28 -10.95
CA SER A 88 -8.17 6.08 -12.29
C SER A 88 -7.10 5.64 -13.30
N PHE A 89 -7.33 4.52 -13.96
CA PHE A 89 -6.49 3.97 -15.00
C PHE A 89 -7.13 4.18 -16.36
N GLU A 90 -6.51 4.95 -17.22
CA GLU A 90 -6.95 5.09 -18.61
C GLU A 90 -6.56 3.81 -19.38
N LEU A 91 -7.53 3.05 -19.89
CA LEU A 91 -7.21 1.79 -20.57
C LEU A 91 -6.77 1.99 -22.03
N GLY A 92 -7.03 3.15 -22.62
CA GLY A 92 -6.66 3.47 -24.00
C GLY A 92 -6.09 4.88 -24.16
N THR A 93 -5.58 5.17 -25.36
CA THR A 93 -4.89 6.41 -25.70
C THR A 93 -5.82 7.61 -25.96
N LEU A 94 -7.13 7.44 -25.80
CA LEU A 94 -8.17 8.37 -26.26
C LEU A 94 -8.24 9.70 -25.47
N SER A 95 -7.64 9.79 -24.28
CA SER A 95 -7.69 11.01 -23.45
C SER A 95 -6.66 12.08 -23.84
N SER A 96 -5.59 11.73 -24.57
CA SER A 96 -4.35 12.53 -24.55
C SER A 96 -4.08 13.33 -25.84
N VAL A 97 -4.76 13.05 -26.95
CA VAL A 97 -4.51 13.72 -28.23
C VAL A 97 -5.75 14.45 -28.74
N GLY A 98 -5.83 15.74 -28.41
CA GLY A 98 -6.80 16.67 -28.98
C GLY A 98 -6.81 16.58 -30.51
N SER A 99 -7.98 16.27 -31.06
CA SER A 99 -8.23 16.14 -32.49
C SER A 99 -7.87 17.44 -33.22
N GLY A 100 -6.71 17.50 -33.85
CA GLY A 100 -6.31 18.65 -34.66
C GLY A 100 -7.20 18.77 -35.90
N ALA A 101 -7.97 19.88 -35.97
CA ALA A 101 -8.59 20.62 -37.10
C ALA A 101 -9.12 19.91 -38.39
N LEU A 102 -8.98 18.60 -38.56
CA LEU A 102 -9.49 17.81 -39.70
C LEU A 102 -10.31 16.60 -39.21
N SER A 103 -11.01 16.74 -38.08
CA SER A 103 -11.94 15.72 -37.52
C SER A 103 -13.13 15.36 -38.43
N ILE A 104 -13.16 15.84 -39.67
CA ILE A 104 -14.23 15.64 -40.65
C ILE A 104 -14.06 14.29 -41.39
N MET A 105 -12.89 13.65 -41.32
CA MET A 105 -12.66 12.32 -41.88
C MET A 105 -12.07 11.36 -40.83
N PRO A 106 -12.74 10.26 -40.47
CA PRO A 106 -12.26 9.31 -39.46
C PRO A 106 -10.96 8.57 -39.85
N LEU A 107 -10.48 8.68 -41.10
CA LEU A 107 -9.21 8.09 -41.54
C LEU A 107 -7.98 8.95 -41.23
N SER A 108 -8.10 10.22 -40.85
CA SER A 108 -6.94 11.09 -40.61
C SER A 108 -6.39 11.07 -39.18
N SER A 109 -6.98 10.27 -38.29
CA SER A 109 -6.49 9.99 -36.94
C SER A 109 -5.91 8.58 -36.85
N PHE A 110 -5.01 8.34 -35.91
CA PHE A 110 -4.52 7.00 -35.64
C PHE A 110 -5.59 6.16 -34.93
N ILE A 111 -5.44 4.83 -34.99
CA ILE A 111 -6.36 3.90 -34.33
C ILE A 111 -5.95 3.77 -32.86
N GLU A 112 -6.89 3.90 -31.94
CA GLU A 112 -6.62 3.80 -30.51
C GLU A 112 -6.03 2.44 -30.09
N ALA A 113 -5.19 2.50 -29.06
CA ALA A 113 -4.76 1.33 -28.31
C ALA A 113 -5.77 1.04 -27.20
N THR A 114 -5.86 -0.23 -26.83
CA THR A 114 -6.70 -0.69 -25.72
C THR A 114 -5.86 -1.39 -24.67
N GLY A 115 -6.42 -1.59 -23.50
CA GLY A 115 -5.73 -2.19 -22.37
C GLY A 115 -6.68 -3.07 -21.57
N THR A 116 -6.11 -4.06 -20.90
CA THR A 116 -6.85 -4.94 -19.99
C THR A 116 -6.18 -4.90 -18.62
N LEU A 117 -6.95 -4.55 -17.60
CA LEU A 117 -6.59 -4.72 -16.20
C LEU A 117 -7.14 -6.04 -15.70
N MET A 118 -6.31 -6.76 -14.94
CA MET A 118 -6.65 -8.08 -14.43
C MET A 118 -6.16 -8.21 -13.00
N VAL A 119 -6.97 -8.81 -12.12
CA VAL A 119 -6.58 -9.14 -10.75
C VAL A 119 -6.55 -10.63 -10.58
N ASN A 120 -5.46 -11.13 -10.00
CA ASN A 120 -5.30 -12.53 -9.62
C ASN A 120 -5.44 -13.52 -10.79
N GLU A 121 -5.06 -13.09 -12.01
CA GLU A 121 -4.97 -14.00 -13.18
C GLU A 121 -3.87 -15.06 -12.97
N GLN A 122 -2.79 -14.70 -12.26
CA GLN A 122 -1.71 -15.61 -11.87
C GLN A 122 -1.88 -16.07 -10.41
N ASN A 123 -1.75 -17.37 -10.16
CA ASN A 123 -1.79 -17.93 -8.81
C ASN A 123 -0.37 -18.10 -8.27
N ASP A 124 0.26 -16.98 -7.91
CA ASP A 124 1.61 -17.00 -7.37
C ASP A 124 1.59 -17.13 -5.83
N PHE A 125 2.58 -17.83 -5.30
CA PHE A 125 2.66 -18.17 -3.89
C PHE A 125 3.97 -17.68 -3.28
N LEU A 126 3.90 -17.23 -2.02
CA LEU A 126 5.07 -16.92 -1.21
C LEU A 126 5.12 -17.86 -0.02
N MET A 127 6.22 -18.58 0.10
CA MET A 127 6.55 -19.30 1.32
C MET A 127 7.59 -18.51 2.09
N VAL A 128 7.29 -18.26 3.36
CA VAL A 128 8.20 -17.59 4.30
C VAL A 128 8.50 -18.58 5.42
N SER A 129 9.78 -18.86 5.61
CA SER A 129 10.29 -19.70 6.69
C SER A 129 11.24 -18.89 7.56
N VAL A 130 11.01 -18.88 8.86
CA VAL A 130 11.78 -18.06 9.82
C VAL A 130 12.23 -18.94 10.96
N ASN A 131 13.52 -18.86 11.30
CA ASN A 131 14.05 -19.34 12.58
C ASN A 131 14.21 -18.13 13.51
N GLY A 132 13.44 -18.10 14.60
CA GLY A 132 13.43 -16.97 15.52
C GLY A 132 12.85 -17.29 16.89
N SER A 133 12.92 -16.30 17.77
CA SER A 133 12.34 -16.29 19.11
C SER A 133 10.83 -16.12 18.99
N MET A 134 10.10 -17.22 19.13
CA MET A 134 8.65 -17.26 18.90
C MET A 134 7.91 -17.88 20.08
N MET A 135 6.62 -17.57 20.14
CA MET A 135 5.67 -18.09 21.11
C MET A 135 4.47 -18.68 20.39
N ASP A 136 4.06 -19.89 20.80
CA ASP A 136 2.79 -20.48 20.34
C ASP A 136 1.63 -19.80 21.06
N ILE A 137 0.69 -19.27 20.29
CA ILE A 137 -0.51 -18.59 20.79
C ILE A 137 -1.80 -19.31 20.38
N SER A 138 -1.73 -20.54 19.85
CA SER A 138 -2.92 -21.32 19.45
C SER A 138 -3.79 -21.72 20.63
N ASP A 139 -3.15 -22.08 21.75
CA ASP A 139 -3.79 -22.65 22.94
C ASP A 139 -3.94 -21.63 24.07
N ILE A 140 -3.72 -20.33 23.75
CA ILE A 140 -4.17 -19.27 24.66
C ILE A 140 -5.68 -19.33 24.63
N GLU A 141 -6.25 -20.12 25.54
CA GLU A 141 -7.61 -19.92 25.97
C GLU A 141 -7.67 -18.45 26.33
N TYR A 142 -8.40 -17.70 25.50
CA TYR A 142 -9.07 -16.52 25.98
C TYR A 142 -9.98 -17.04 27.10
N SER A 143 -9.42 -17.17 28.31
CA SER A 143 -10.11 -16.68 29.49
C SER A 143 -10.52 -15.30 29.06
N THR A 144 -11.74 -15.22 28.53
CA THR A 144 -12.48 -13.99 28.57
C THR A 144 -12.48 -13.69 30.06
N PRO A 145 -11.71 -12.71 30.58
CA PRO A 145 -12.37 -11.94 31.59
C PRO A 145 -13.66 -11.47 30.89
N PRO A 146 -14.82 -11.49 31.54
CA PRO A 146 -15.98 -10.82 30.99
C PRO A 146 -15.65 -9.33 30.97
N ILE A 147 -14.93 -8.91 29.94
CA ILE A 147 -14.67 -7.54 29.59
C ILE A 147 -15.27 -7.46 28.20
N SER A 148 -16.60 -7.36 28.17
CA SER A 148 -17.19 -6.41 27.22
C SER A 148 -16.32 -5.17 27.32
N ASN A 149 -15.62 -4.78 26.25
CA ASN A 149 -14.88 -3.53 26.01
C ASN A 149 -14.37 -2.77 27.26
N PRO A 150 -13.21 -2.10 27.29
CA PRO A 150 -12.98 -1.08 28.32
C PRO A 150 -13.86 0.16 28.04
N ILE A 151 -15.19 -0.04 27.98
CA ILE A 151 -16.25 0.92 28.22
C ILE A 151 -16.12 1.28 29.69
N LEU A 152 -15.53 2.44 29.93
CA LEU A 152 -15.51 3.04 31.23
C LEU A 152 -16.89 3.62 31.49
N GLU A 153 -17.71 2.97 32.32
CA GLU A 153 -18.92 3.60 32.85
C GLU A 153 -18.51 4.65 33.89
N ILE A 154 -18.60 5.92 33.50
CA ILE A 154 -18.34 7.08 34.34
C ILE A 154 -19.68 7.54 34.90
N ASN A 155 -19.91 7.22 36.17
CA ASN A 155 -21.10 7.67 36.89
C ASN A 155 -20.79 8.98 37.60
N CYS A 156 -21.39 10.08 37.13
CA CYS A 156 -21.12 11.40 37.65
C CYS A 156 -22.25 11.90 38.56
N ILE A 157 -22.29 11.41 39.80
CA ILE A 157 -23.34 11.77 40.78
C ILE A 157 -23.06 13.15 41.40
N SER A 158 -21.79 13.48 41.66
CA SER A 158 -21.36 14.74 42.31
C SER A 158 -19.93 15.14 41.88
N LYS A 159 -19.49 16.37 42.20
CA LYS A 159 -18.12 16.88 41.90
C LYS A 159 -17.01 15.96 42.42
N THR A 160 -17.29 15.18 43.47
CA THR A 160 -16.32 14.30 44.14
C THR A 160 -16.44 12.83 43.77
N GLU A 161 -17.52 12.41 43.09
CA GLU A 161 -17.85 10.99 42.85
C GLU A 161 -17.89 10.60 41.36
N CYS A 162 -17.34 11.43 40.46
CA CYS A 162 -17.22 11.13 39.02
C CYS A 162 -16.12 10.12 38.66
N LEU A 163 -15.67 9.31 39.62
CA LEU A 163 -14.59 8.35 39.39
C LEU A 163 -15.15 7.04 38.81
N PRO A 164 -14.45 6.40 37.86
CA PRO A 164 -14.90 5.14 37.31
C PRO A 164 -14.99 4.08 38.41
N SER A 165 -16.17 3.47 38.59
CA SER A 165 -16.42 2.53 39.68
C SER A 165 -15.61 1.23 39.59
N ASN A 166 -15.06 0.95 38.40
CA ASN A 166 -14.48 -0.35 38.07
C ASN A 166 -12.96 -0.30 37.83
N ILE A 167 -12.28 0.84 38.08
CA ILE A 167 -10.85 1.00 37.81
C ILE A 167 -10.15 1.80 38.92
N GLU A 168 -8.97 1.34 39.35
CA GLU A 168 -8.06 2.12 40.20
C GLU A 168 -7.55 3.37 39.44
N ASN A 169 -7.79 4.56 39.99
CA ASN A 169 -7.33 5.83 39.42
C ASN A 169 -6.11 6.35 40.22
N PRO A 170 -4.93 6.56 39.61
CA PRO A 170 -4.62 6.47 38.18
C PRO A 170 -4.43 5.03 37.67
N LYS A 171 -4.90 4.76 36.44
CA LYS A 171 -4.69 3.46 35.78
C LYS A 171 -3.43 3.52 34.94
N CYS A 172 -2.44 2.72 35.29
CA CYS A 172 -1.20 2.61 34.54
C CYS A 172 -1.27 1.44 33.54
N ILE A 173 -0.88 1.72 32.29
CA ILE A 173 -0.71 0.75 31.21
C ILE A 173 0.70 0.95 30.68
N SER A 174 1.59 0.01 30.94
CA SER A 174 3.03 0.13 30.63
C SER A 174 3.63 1.40 31.26
N ASP A 175 4.21 2.28 30.44
CA ASP A 175 4.95 3.47 30.90
C ASP A 175 4.05 4.71 31.04
N ARG A 176 2.74 4.57 30.79
CA ARG A 176 1.78 5.68 30.83
C ARG A 176 0.68 5.43 31.85
N CYS A 177 0.44 6.42 32.70
CA CYS A 177 -0.67 6.43 33.64
C CYS A 177 -1.74 7.43 33.19
N TYR A 178 -2.98 7.00 33.23
CA TYR A 178 -4.14 7.80 32.85
C TYR A 178 -4.89 8.20 34.12
N ASN A 179 -5.07 9.51 34.32
CA ASN A 179 -5.78 10.08 35.46
C ASN A 179 -7.01 10.85 34.98
N PHE A 180 -8.19 10.47 35.47
CA PHE A 180 -9.44 11.19 35.18
C PHE A 180 -9.65 12.27 36.24
N THR A 181 -9.79 13.53 35.81
CA THR A 181 -10.03 14.67 36.69
C THR A 181 -11.15 15.57 36.16
N ILE A 182 -11.85 16.27 37.06
CA ILE A 182 -12.83 17.29 36.68
C ILE A 182 -12.17 18.66 36.79
N LYS A 183 -12.28 19.46 35.74
CA LYS A 183 -11.84 20.87 35.75
C LYS A 183 -13.01 21.82 35.65
N GLU A 184 -12.92 22.93 36.36
CA GLU A 184 -13.97 23.95 36.43
C GLU A 184 -13.68 25.06 35.43
N ARG A 185 -14.64 25.32 34.54
CA ARG A 185 -14.62 26.36 33.50
C ARG A 185 -15.78 27.32 33.77
N TYR A 186 -15.60 28.64 33.64
CA TYR A 186 -16.71 29.59 33.81
C TYR A 186 -17.32 29.96 32.46
N SER A 187 -18.64 29.91 32.33
CA SER A 187 -19.37 30.37 31.15
C SER A 187 -20.35 31.49 31.49
N MET A 188 -20.55 32.41 30.55
CA MET A 188 -21.42 33.57 30.73
C MET A 188 -22.86 33.21 30.34
N ASN A 189 -23.80 33.31 31.28
CA ASN A 189 -25.23 33.21 30.97
C ASN A 189 -25.83 34.62 30.86
N ASN A 190 -26.39 34.94 29.69
CA ASN A 190 -27.16 36.16 29.47
C ASN A 190 -28.52 36.02 30.17
N THR A 191 -28.67 36.63 31.35
CA THR A 191 -29.99 36.84 31.98
C THR A 191 -30.36 38.31 31.87
N PRO A 192 -31.58 38.66 31.40
CA PRO A 192 -31.97 40.06 31.20
C PRO A 192 -32.31 40.71 32.56
N GLY A 193 -31.37 41.46 33.12
CA GLY A 193 -31.62 42.39 34.23
C GLY A 193 -32.00 43.78 33.71
N THR A 194 -33.01 44.40 34.31
CA THR A 194 -33.46 45.77 33.98
C THR A 194 -32.69 46.79 34.82
N ILE A 195 -31.88 47.63 34.18
CA ILE A 195 -31.31 48.82 34.83
C ILE A 195 -32.21 50.01 34.51
N THR A 196 -32.94 50.48 35.52
CA THR A 196 -33.66 51.75 35.47
C THR A 196 -32.73 52.86 35.92
N VAL A 197 -32.15 53.58 34.96
CA VAL A 197 -31.43 54.82 35.27
C VAL A 197 -32.47 55.89 35.53
N THR A 198 -32.76 56.13 36.81
CA THR A 198 -33.49 57.31 37.27
C THR A 198 -32.47 58.39 37.64
N ASN A 199 -32.68 59.61 37.14
CA ASN A 199 -31.79 60.76 37.25
C ASN A 199 -30.40 60.58 36.62
N PRO A 200 -30.16 61.07 35.39
CA PRO A 200 -28.79 61.32 34.96
C PRO A 200 -28.20 62.41 35.87
N ILE A 201 -27.20 62.05 36.67
CA ILE A 201 -26.39 63.03 37.40
C ILE A 201 -25.65 63.85 36.34
N TYR A 202 -26.02 65.13 36.25
CA TYR A 202 -25.31 66.13 35.46
C TYR A 202 -23.83 66.13 35.85
N ILE A 203 -22.94 65.84 34.90
CA ILE A 203 -21.53 66.15 35.05
C ILE A 203 -21.42 67.67 34.91
N ILE A 204 -21.30 68.36 36.05
CA ILE A 204 -20.87 69.75 36.07
C ILE A 204 -19.35 69.72 35.85
N PRO A 205 -18.80 70.35 34.81
CA PRO A 205 -17.37 70.47 34.65
C PRO A 205 -16.86 71.38 35.76
N THR A 206 -15.95 70.91 36.62
CA THR A 206 -15.17 71.81 37.49
C THR A 206 -14.16 72.55 36.62
N PRO A 207 -14.35 73.85 36.36
CA PRO A 207 -13.40 74.66 35.62
C PRO A 207 -12.33 75.12 36.61
N THR A 208 -11.07 74.78 36.37
CA THR A 208 -9.97 75.53 36.98
C THR A 208 -10.03 76.96 36.41
N ALA A 209 -10.62 77.87 37.19
CA ALA A 209 -10.84 79.30 36.99
C ALA A 209 -11.95 79.73 36.00
N LEU A 210 -12.88 80.55 36.51
CA LEU A 210 -14.00 81.23 35.81
C LEU A 210 -13.50 82.32 34.82
N PRO A 211 -14.26 82.71 33.75
CA PRO A 211 -15.63 83.23 33.93
C PRO A 211 -16.71 82.91 32.85
N THR A 212 -17.93 82.69 33.36
CA THR A 212 -19.26 83.26 32.98
C THR A 212 -19.91 83.08 31.58
N TRP A 213 -20.96 82.22 31.59
CA TRP A 213 -22.33 82.28 30.97
C TRP A 213 -22.49 82.19 29.43
N SER A 214 -23.54 81.65 28.79
CA SER A 214 -24.93 81.29 29.18
C SER A 214 -25.55 80.22 28.25
N VAL A 215 -26.62 79.60 28.78
CA VAL A 215 -27.47 78.49 28.31
C VAL A 215 -28.32 78.81 27.08
N ASP A 216 -28.65 77.81 26.25
CA ASP A 216 -30.01 77.66 25.70
C ASP A 216 -30.42 76.18 25.47
N GLN A 217 -31.33 75.74 26.35
CA GLN A 217 -32.56 74.96 26.12
C GLN A 217 -32.53 73.47 25.65
N ILE A 218 -32.59 72.59 26.64
CA ILE A 218 -33.64 71.57 26.91
C ILE A 218 -34.41 71.00 25.70
N ILE A 219 -34.20 69.71 25.40
CA ILE A 219 -35.24 68.81 24.85
C ILE A 219 -35.31 67.56 25.75
N ASN A 220 -36.51 67.23 26.21
CA ASN A 220 -36.84 66.08 27.05
C ASN A 220 -36.35 64.75 26.46
N MET A 221 -35.49 64.04 27.18
CA MET A 221 -35.14 62.64 26.93
C MET A 221 -36.17 61.71 27.59
N SER A 222 -36.78 60.83 26.80
CA SER A 222 -37.49 59.65 27.30
C SER A 222 -36.48 58.59 27.76
N ASN A 223 -36.75 57.96 28.91
CA ASN A 223 -35.96 56.89 29.52
C ASN A 223 -35.45 55.87 28.48
N PHE A 224 -34.13 55.68 28.41
CA PHE A 224 -33.50 54.63 27.61
C PHE A 224 -33.10 53.47 28.52
N THR A 225 -33.70 52.31 28.28
CA THR A 225 -33.39 51.06 28.98
C THR A 225 -32.53 50.18 28.08
N ALA A 226 -31.32 49.83 28.51
CA ALA A 226 -30.49 48.82 27.87
C ALA A 226 -30.02 47.81 28.92
N ASN A 227 -30.23 46.52 28.65
CA ASN A 227 -29.97 45.42 29.59
C ASN A 227 -28.59 44.81 29.33
N ILE A 228 -27.64 44.88 30.27
CA ILE A 228 -26.45 44.02 30.28
C ILE A 228 -26.04 43.70 31.74
N SER A 229 -26.07 42.42 32.12
CA SER A 229 -25.42 41.89 33.32
C SER A 229 -24.90 40.48 33.04
N PHE A 230 -23.62 40.23 33.31
CA PHE A 230 -22.95 38.95 33.07
C PHE A 230 -22.97 38.11 34.34
N ASN A 231 -23.73 37.01 34.35
CA ASN A 231 -23.64 36.02 35.43
C ASN A 231 -22.67 34.92 34.99
N MET A 232 -21.55 34.77 35.70
CA MET A 232 -20.60 33.67 35.49
C MET A 232 -21.15 32.42 36.16
N VAL A 233 -21.52 31.41 35.38
CA VAL A 233 -21.95 30.11 35.89
C VAL A 233 -20.77 29.14 35.76
N PRO A 234 -20.38 28.44 36.85
CA PRO A 234 -19.37 27.40 36.77
C PRO A 234 -19.92 26.20 35.98
N GLN A 235 -19.19 25.80 34.97
CA GLN A 235 -19.34 24.58 34.18
C GLN A 235 -18.19 23.63 34.54
N TYR A 236 -18.44 22.34 34.46
CA TYR A 236 -17.46 21.32 34.79
C TYR A 236 -17.16 20.50 33.55
N ASP A 237 -15.88 20.29 33.26
CA ASP A 237 -15.43 19.43 32.17
C ASP A 237 -14.74 18.21 32.73
N LEU A 238 -14.98 17.07 32.11
CA LEU A 238 -14.24 15.85 32.42
C LEU A 238 -13.01 15.77 31.55
N VAL A 239 -11.87 15.54 32.18
CA VAL A 239 -10.55 15.65 31.58
C VAL A 239 -9.75 14.37 31.85
N LEU A 240 -9.02 13.91 30.84
CA LEU A 240 -8.03 12.86 30.93
C LEU A 240 -6.63 13.47 30.94
N GLU A 241 -5.91 13.28 32.03
CA GLU A 241 -4.50 13.62 32.14
C GLU A 241 -3.66 12.37 31.90
N THR A 242 -2.66 12.47 31.03
CA THR A 242 -1.67 11.42 30.78
C THR A 242 -0.38 11.77 31.50
N LEU A 243 0.15 10.80 32.24
CA LEU A 243 1.33 10.91 33.09
C LEU A 243 2.36 9.86 32.66
N ASP A 244 3.62 10.23 32.65
CA ASP A 244 4.74 9.30 32.45
C ASP A 244 5.06 8.57 33.77
N ASN A 245 5.21 7.24 33.72
CA ASN A 245 5.51 6.39 34.87
C ASN A 245 7.03 6.21 35.08
N SER A 246 7.87 6.61 34.12
CA SER A 246 9.33 6.42 34.18
C SER A 246 10.04 7.39 35.15
N THR A 247 9.40 8.50 35.51
CA THR A 247 9.94 9.50 36.45
C THR A 247 8.87 9.91 37.47
N SER A 248 9.27 10.45 38.62
CA SER A 248 8.38 10.85 39.72
C SER A 248 7.58 12.14 39.43
N ARG A 249 6.84 12.10 38.31
CA ARG A 249 5.99 13.06 37.59
C ARG A 249 6.71 13.88 36.51
N ASN A 250 6.23 13.75 35.26
CA ASN A 250 5.98 14.89 34.37
C ASN A 250 4.75 14.58 33.50
N TYR A 251 3.72 15.40 33.68
CA TYR A 251 2.49 15.42 32.89
C TYR A 251 2.81 15.50 31.38
N ILE A 252 2.20 14.63 30.58
CA ILE A 252 2.45 14.51 29.14
C ILE A 252 1.44 15.36 28.37
N ALA A 253 0.15 15.10 28.57
CA ALA A 253 -0.92 15.77 27.85
C ALA A 253 -2.25 15.69 28.60
N GLU A 254 -3.14 16.62 28.25
CA GLU A 254 -4.51 16.69 28.74
C GLU A 254 -5.47 16.66 27.56
N LYS A 255 -6.54 15.87 27.69
CA LYS A 255 -7.62 15.79 26.71
C LYS A 255 -8.96 15.93 27.42
N THR A 256 -9.75 16.91 27.00
CA THR A 256 -11.13 17.05 27.46
C THR A 256 -11.99 15.97 26.82
N ILE A 257 -12.63 15.14 27.66
CA ILE A 257 -13.48 14.03 27.23
C ILE A 257 -14.92 14.49 27.06
N ILE A 258 -15.42 15.29 28.01
CA ILE A 258 -16.78 15.84 28.02
C ILE A 258 -16.73 17.30 28.43
N GLU A 259 -17.30 18.17 27.62
CA GLU A 259 -17.56 19.56 27.98
C GLU A 259 -18.96 19.71 28.58
N ASN A 260 -19.14 20.63 29.53
CA ASN A 260 -20.45 20.92 30.15
C ASN A 260 -21.11 19.69 30.81
N LEU A 261 -20.35 19.00 31.65
CA LEU A 261 -20.78 17.82 32.38
C LEU A 261 -22.04 18.10 33.22
N THR A 262 -23.11 17.35 32.97
CA THR A 262 -24.32 17.38 33.80
C THR A 262 -24.28 16.25 34.81
N PHE A 263 -24.27 16.59 36.10
CA PHE A 263 -24.32 15.61 37.18
C PHE A 263 -25.65 14.83 37.18
N GLY A 264 -25.61 13.53 37.45
CA GLY A 264 -26.74 12.60 37.45
C GLY A 264 -26.89 11.76 36.17
N LYS A 265 -25.90 11.75 35.27
CA LYS A 265 -25.88 10.91 34.06
C LYS A 265 -24.67 9.97 34.04
N ASN A 266 -24.88 8.79 33.48
CA ASN A 266 -23.82 7.80 33.22
C ASN A 266 -23.27 8.01 31.81
N TYR A 267 -21.94 8.01 31.68
CA TYR A 267 -21.23 8.15 30.42
C TYR A 267 -20.37 6.90 30.15
N THR A 268 -20.17 6.53 28.89
CA THR A 268 -19.32 5.41 28.49
C THR A 268 -18.14 5.94 27.68
N TYR A 269 -16.91 5.67 28.11
CA TYR A 269 -15.70 6.13 27.43
C TYR A 269 -14.76 4.97 27.09
N ASN A 270 -14.35 4.85 25.83
CA ASN A 270 -13.39 3.84 25.38
C ASN A 270 -11.99 4.44 25.28
N ILE A 271 -11.06 3.89 26.07
CA ILE A 271 -9.71 4.45 26.25
C ILE A 271 -8.78 4.11 25.06
N LEU A 272 -9.13 3.14 24.22
CA LEU A 272 -8.23 2.59 23.19
C LEU A 272 -8.47 3.12 21.77
N LYS A 273 -9.48 3.96 21.57
CA LYS A 273 -9.82 4.50 20.25
C LYS A 273 -9.73 6.02 20.26
N ASP A 274 -8.58 6.56 19.86
CA ASP A 274 -8.51 7.96 19.46
C ASP A 274 -9.40 8.16 18.21
N ASN A 275 -10.51 8.88 18.42
CA ASN A 275 -11.50 9.40 17.45
C ASN A 275 -12.63 8.47 16.96
N ASP A 276 -13.52 8.00 17.84
CA ASP A 276 -14.96 7.96 17.52
C ASP A 276 -15.83 7.55 18.72
N ILE A 277 -16.85 8.35 19.04
CA ILE A 277 -17.95 7.98 19.93
C ILE A 277 -19.06 7.41 19.03
N ILE A 278 -19.16 6.08 18.89
CA ILE A 278 -20.25 5.41 18.15
C ILE A 278 -20.63 4.10 18.88
N PRO A 279 -21.93 3.71 18.94
CA PRO A 279 -22.42 2.57 19.72
C PRO A 279 -22.08 1.21 19.10
N ASN A 280 -21.90 0.22 19.98
CA ASN A 280 -21.84 -1.24 19.77
C ASN A 280 -22.04 -1.76 18.33
N ASN A 281 -20.95 -2.08 17.65
CA ASN A 281 -20.65 -3.44 17.16
C ASN A 281 -19.34 -3.41 16.34
N SER A 282 -18.22 -3.71 16.98
CA SER A 282 -17.04 -4.21 16.28
C SER A 282 -16.17 -4.94 17.30
N THR A 283 -16.32 -6.26 17.34
CA THR A 283 -15.41 -7.19 18.02
C THR A 283 -14.19 -7.36 17.13
N GLU A 284 -13.11 -6.65 17.41
CA GLU A 284 -11.79 -6.96 16.86
C GLU A 284 -10.82 -6.03 17.56
N TYR A 285 -10.11 -6.53 18.57
CA TYR A 285 -8.75 -6.18 18.99
C TYR A 285 -8.44 -7.02 20.23
N SER A 286 -7.58 -8.04 20.10
CA SER A 286 -6.99 -8.77 21.22
C SER A 286 -5.65 -8.14 21.59
N PHE A 287 -5.58 -7.50 22.76
CA PHE A 287 -4.32 -7.20 23.41
C PHE A 287 -3.89 -8.44 24.21
N ILE A 288 -2.72 -8.99 23.90
CA ILE A 288 -2.09 -10.03 24.73
C ILE A 288 -1.65 -9.33 26.03
N HIS A 289 -2.28 -9.66 27.15
CA HIS A 289 -1.85 -9.20 28.46
C HIS A 289 -0.55 -9.92 28.82
N ARG A 290 0.47 -9.17 29.25
CA ARG A 290 1.74 -9.67 29.77
C ARG A 290 1.54 -10.09 31.23
N ASP A 291 0.67 -11.06 31.46
CA ASP A 291 0.57 -11.72 32.75
C ASP A 291 1.32 -13.05 32.64
N GLU A 292 2.38 -13.16 33.45
CA GLU A 292 3.17 -14.36 33.75
C GLU A 292 3.98 -14.96 32.59
N GLU A 293 5.32 -14.76 32.65
CA GLU A 293 6.38 -15.53 31.96
C GLU A 293 5.98 -16.27 30.66
N MET A 294 5.52 -15.54 29.65
CA MET A 294 5.46 -16.08 28.29
C MET A 294 6.90 -16.20 27.76
N ILE A 295 7.47 -17.40 27.84
CA ILE A 295 8.86 -17.69 27.44
C ILE A 295 8.91 -17.83 25.92
N TYR A 296 9.40 -16.79 25.24
CA TYR A 296 9.82 -16.92 23.85
C TYR A 296 10.95 -17.94 23.75
N SER A 297 10.86 -18.83 22.76
CA SER A 297 11.86 -19.88 22.55
C SER A 297 12.16 -20.03 21.06
N PRO A 298 13.39 -20.45 20.71
CA PRO A 298 13.81 -20.54 19.32
C PRO A 298 13.01 -21.64 18.61
N HIS A 299 12.19 -21.24 17.66
CA HIS A 299 11.43 -22.12 16.79
C HIS A 299 11.66 -21.76 15.33
N THR A 300 11.62 -22.77 14.47
CA THR A 300 11.61 -22.57 13.03
C THR A 300 10.20 -22.81 12.51
N ILE A 301 9.59 -21.76 12.00
CA ILE A 301 8.20 -21.75 11.52
C ILE A 301 8.20 -21.55 10.02
N MET A 302 7.33 -22.30 9.36
CA MET A 302 7.08 -22.19 7.92
C MET A 302 5.63 -21.79 7.68
N SER A 303 5.42 -20.78 6.84
CA SER A 303 4.11 -20.17 6.55
C SER A 303 3.19 -21.03 5.66
N LYS A 304 3.51 -22.31 5.44
CA LYS A 304 2.70 -23.22 4.62
C LYS A 304 1.52 -23.72 5.45
N VAL A 305 0.32 -23.33 5.05
CA VAL A 305 -0.94 -23.69 5.72
C VAL A 305 -1.78 -24.52 4.75
N GLY A 306 -1.96 -25.81 5.06
CA GLY A 306 -2.66 -26.74 4.18
C GLY A 306 -1.80 -27.25 3.01
N LYS A 307 -2.39 -27.32 1.80
CA LYS A 307 -1.72 -27.91 0.61
C LYS A 307 -0.64 -27.02 0.01
N PHE A 308 -0.85 -25.72 0.04
CA PHE A 308 -0.02 -24.72 -0.61
C PHE A 308 0.30 -23.59 0.36
N PRO A 309 1.43 -22.88 0.19
CA PRO A 309 1.63 -21.61 0.86
C PRO A 309 0.50 -20.62 0.53
N PRO A 310 0.35 -19.53 1.29
CA PRO A 310 -0.62 -18.50 0.98
C PRO A 310 -0.31 -17.82 -0.37
N ARG A 311 -1.37 -17.44 -1.09
CA ARG A 311 -1.26 -16.71 -2.35
C ARG A 311 -0.87 -15.26 -2.09
N ILE A 312 0.00 -14.73 -2.95
CA ILE A 312 0.35 -13.29 -2.95
C ILE A 312 -0.73 -12.50 -3.67
N GLY A 313 -1.30 -13.08 -4.72
CA GLY A 313 -2.12 -12.35 -5.67
C GLY A 313 -1.31 -11.38 -6.54
N SER A 314 -1.90 -10.97 -7.64
CA SER A 314 -1.26 -10.13 -8.65
C SER A 314 -2.23 -9.10 -9.20
N PHE A 315 -1.74 -7.89 -9.50
CA PHE A 315 -2.49 -6.89 -10.24
C PHE A 315 -1.75 -6.56 -11.54
N GLN A 316 -2.42 -6.75 -12.66
CA GLN A 316 -1.77 -6.80 -13.97
C GLN A 316 -2.41 -5.83 -14.96
N TYR A 317 -1.59 -5.29 -15.85
CA TYR A 317 -2.04 -4.50 -16.99
C TYR A 317 -1.39 -5.00 -18.28
N ASN A 318 -2.21 -5.37 -19.26
CA ASN A 318 -1.76 -5.83 -20.58
C ASN A 318 -2.19 -4.83 -21.65
N SER A 319 -1.20 -4.25 -22.33
CA SER A 319 -1.47 -3.30 -23.42
C SER A 319 -1.65 -3.99 -24.76
N LYS A 320 -2.58 -3.46 -25.56
CA LYS A 320 -2.82 -3.81 -26.97
C LYS A 320 -2.47 -2.61 -27.84
N ASN A 321 -1.19 -2.30 -27.88
CA ASN A 321 -0.59 -1.26 -28.69
C ASN A 321 -0.57 -1.68 -30.16
N ARG A 322 -0.71 -0.70 -31.07
CA ARG A 322 -0.72 -0.88 -32.53
C ARG A 322 0.51 -0.30 -33.20
N TYR A 323 1.09 0.75 -32.63
CA TYR A 323 2.22 1.49 -33.20
C TYR A 323 3.51 1.38 -32.35
N TRP A 324 3.39 0.82 -31.15
CA TRP A 324 4.44 0.62 -30.17
C TRP A 324 4.47 -0.82 -29.64
N VAL A 325 5.53 -1.15 -28.90
CA VAL A 325 5.70 -2.48 -28.29
C VAL A 325 4.65 -2.69 -27.19
N ASN A 326 4.03 -3.87 -27.17
CA ASN A 326 3.16 -4.27 -26.07
C ASN A 326 3.95 -4.44 -24.77
N GLN A 327 3.42 -3.87 -23.72
CA GLN A 327 3.95 -3.87 -22.37
C GLN A 327 2.95 -4.56 -21.44
N ASN A 328 3.44 -5.49 -20.63
CA ASN A 328 2.68 -6.14 -19.59
C ASN A 328 3.29 -5.73 -18.24
N LEU A 329 2.50 -5.06 -17.40
CA LEU A 329 2.90 -4.65 -16.06
C LEU A 329 2.30 -5.61 -15.03
N PHE A 330 3.08 -5.98 -14.03
CA PHE A 330 2.70 -6.88 -12.95
C PHE A 330 3.06 -6.25 -11.61
N TYR A 331 2.10 -6.15 -10.71
CA TYR A 331 2.27 -5.70 -9.34
C TYR A 331 2.02 -6.85 -8.37
N GLU A 332 3.05 -7.24 -7.61
CA GLU A 332 3.04 -8.40 -6.70
C GLU A 332 3.93 -8.12 -5.48
N MET A 333 3.44 -8.37 -4.26
CA MET A 333 4.17 -8.13 -2.99
C MET A 333 4.82 -6.73 -2.89
N GLY A 334 4.15 -5.72 -3.45
CA GLY A 334 4.70 -4.37 -3.52
C GLY A 334 5.77 -4.14 -4.60
N GLY A 335 6.19 -5.16 -5.34
CA GLY A 335 7.09 -5.04 -6.48
C GLY A 335 6.32 -4.69 -7.76
N LEU A 336 6.96 -3.93 -8.66
CA LEU A 336 6.43 -3.62 -10.00
C LEU A 336 7.37 -4.18 -11.06
N PHE A 337 6.86 -5.05 -11.92
CA PHE A 337 7.60 -5.72 -12.97
C PHE A 337 7.03 -5.36 -14.35
N LEU A 338 7.92 -5.16 -15.32
CA LEU A 338 7.56 -4.89 -16.71
C LEU A 338 8.05 -6.04 -17.58
N ILE A 339 7.17 -6.60 -18.40
CA ILE A 339 7.50 -7.60 -19.42
C ILE A 339 7.19 -7.04 -20.80
N GLN A 340 8.18 -7.10 -21.69
CA GLN A 340 8.01 -6.74 -23.09
C GLN A 340 8.34 -7.98 -23.96
N PRO A 341 7.39 -8.49 -24.77
CA PRO A 341 7.59 -9.69 -25.58
C PRO A 341 8.81 -9.63 -26.51
N THR A 342 9.18 -8.43 -26.95
CA THR A 342 10.30 -8.19 -27.88
C THR A 342 11.44 -7.34 -27.29
N GLY A 343 11.25 -6.79 -26.08
CA GLY A 343 12.14 -5.79 -25.47
C GLY A 343 12.84 -6.25 -24.18
N GLY A 344 12.52 -7.45 -23.71
CA GLY A 344 13.01 -7.98 -22.45
C GLY A 344 12.14 -7.60 -21.25
N SER A 345 12.45 -8.18 -20.09
CA SER A 345 11.71 -7.94 -18.85
C SER A 345 12.57 -7.16 -17.86
N SER A 346 11.99 -6.25 -17.09
CA SER A 346 12.69 -5.41 -16.11
C SER A 346 11.92 -5.34 -14.80
N VAL A 347 12.66 -5.16 -13.71
CA VAL A 347 12.10 -4.77 -12.41
C VAL A 347 12.06 -3.24 -12.39
N MET A 348 10.91 -2.66 -12.12
CA MET A 348 10.71 -1.21 -12.01
C MET A 348 10.78 -0.75 -10.55
N LEU A 349 10.15 -1.52 -9.66
CA LEU A 349 10.17 -1.30 -8.21
C LEU A 349 10.42 -2.63 -7.51
N ILE A 350 11.27 -2.61 -6.50
CA ILE A 350 11.56 -3.79 -5.67
C ILE A 350 10.34 -4.14 -4.81
N PRO A 351 10.12 -5.43 -4.49
CA PRO A 351 9.16 -5.86 -3.47
C PRO A 351 9.38 -5.14 -2.14
N SER A 352 8.35 -5.10 -1.29
CA SER A 352 8.38 -4.41 0.02
C SER A 352 9.22 -5.16 1.07
N ILE A 353 10.51 -5.28 0.78
CA ILE A 353 11.56 -5.90 1.61
C ILE A 353 12.69 -4.87 1.76
N ALA A 354 13.02 -4.52 3.00
CA ALA A 354 14.06 -3.55 3.32
C ALA A 354 15.02 -4.12 4.37
N LEU A 355 16.31 -3.88 4.18
CA LEU A 355 17.35 -4.23 5.14
C LEU A 355 18.08 -2.96 5.51
N THR A 356 18.11 -2.65 6.81
CA THR A 356 18.67 -1.40 7.32
C THR A 356 19.50 -1.66 8.57
N PRO A 357 20.68 -1.02 8.74
CA PRO A 357 21.39 -1.05 10.01
C PRO A 357 20.61 -0.24 11.04
N PHE A 358 20.32 -0.84 12.18
CA PHE A 358 19.61 -0.24 13.29
C PHE A 358 20.55 -0.10 14.49
N LYS A 359 20.63 1.11 15.05
CA LYS A 359 21.43 1.37 16.25
C LYS A 359 20.53 1.32 17.47
N ASN A 360 20.84 0.45 18.42
CA ASN A 360 20.14 0.45 19.69
C ASN A 360 20.56 1.68 20.51
N ILE A 361 19.61 2.56 20.84
CA ILE A 361 19.86 3.82 21.56
C ILE A 361 20.14 3.55 23.04
N THR A 362 19.72 2.40 23.56
CA THR A 362 19.79 2.05 24.99
C THR A 362 21.12 1.43 25.41
N SER A 363 21.93 0.96 24.46
CA SER A 363 23.23 0.35 24.73
C SER A 363 24.34 1.42 24.66
N GLU A 364 25.19 1.51 25.70
CA GLU A 364 26.35 2.40 25.71
C GLU A 364 27.43 2.00 24.67
N THR A 365 27.32 0.80 24.10
CA THR A 365 28.16 0.27 23.02
C THR A 365 27.66 0.72 21.63
N THR A 366 28.58 0.90 20.68
CA THR A 366 28.26 1.17 19.27
C THR A 366 27.80 -0.09 18.53
N ASP A 367 26.82 -0.79 19.09
CA ASP A 367 26.30 -2.03 18.52
C ASP A 367 25.18 -1.70 17.54
N TYR A 368 25.45 -1.96 16.26
CA TYR A 368 24.46 -1.91 15.20
C TYR A 368 23.94 -3.33 15.01
N ASN A 369 22.63 -3.49 14.93
CA ASN A 369 21.97 -4.73 14.54
C ASN A 369 21.38 -4.57 13.14
N LEU A 370 21.25 -5.65 12.40
CA LEU A 370 20.52 -5.61 11.13
C LEU A 370 19.01 -5.64 11.41
N LYS A 371 18.26 -4.69 10.86
CA LYS A 371 16.79 -4.73 10.81
C LYS A 371 16.33 -5.14 9.42
N VAL A 372 15.59 -6.24 9.35
CA VAL A 372 14.97 -6.79 8.15
C VAL A 372 13.46 -6.54 8.24
N SER A 373 12.93 -5.65 7.41
CA SER A 373 11.50 -5.38 7.31
C SER A 373 10.93 -6.07 6.07
N VAL A 374 9.94 -6.93 6.27
CA VAL A 374 9.26 -7.66 5.18
C VAL A 374 7.78 -7.40 5.31
N ASN A 375 7.19 -6.83 4.27
CA ASN A 375 5.74 -6.63 4.16
C ASN A 375 5.18 -7.51 3.05
N ASN A 376 4.49 -8.57 3.46
CA ASN A 376 3.83 -9.50 2.57
C ASN A 376 2.43 -8.98 2.25
N ILE A 377 2.31 -8.25 1.13
CA ILE A 377 1.04 -7.71 0.63
C ILE A 377 0.31 -8.79 -0.17
N ARG A 378 -0.89 -9.17 0.27
CA ARG A 378 -1.75 -10.15 -0.37
C ARG A 378 -2.96 -9.48 -1.02
N ILE A 379 -3.21 -9.77 -2.29
CA ILE A 379 -4.37 -9.28 -3.03
C ILE A 379 -5.44 -10.37 -3.08
N THR A 380 -6.64 -10.10 -2.56
CA THR A 380 -7.69 -11.12 -2.36
C THR A 380 -8.77 -11.13 -3.44
N ASP A 381 -9.10 -9.97 -3.99
CA ASP A 381 -10.20 -9.83 -4.96
C ASP A 381 -9.87 -10.40 -6.35
N THR A 382 -10.90 -10.60 -7.18
CA THR A 382 -10.77 -11.14 -8.53
C THR A 382 -11.71 -10.38 -9.46
N GLU A 383 -11.17 -9.41 -10.20
CA GLU A 383 -11.93 -8.63 -11.17
C GLU A 383 -11.05 -8.31 -12.38
N ASP A 384 -11.65 -8.34 -13.57
CA ASP A 384 -10.99 -8.00 -14.82
C ASP A 384 -11.79 -6.91 -15.54
N ILE A 385 -11.09 -5.89 -16.06
CA ILE A 385 -11.68 -4.84 -16.88
C ILE A 385 -10.88 -4.66 -18.15
N SER A 386 -11.56 -4.68 -19.28
CA SER A 386 -10.99 -4.44 -20.61
C SER A 386 -11.70 -3.30 -21.30
N GLY A 387 -10.96 -2.47 -22.03
CA GLY A 387 -11.55 -1.41 -22.82
C GLY A 387 -10.55 -0.39 -23.35
N SER A 388 -11.07 0.69 -23.92
CA SER A 388 -10.33 1.89 -24.30
C SER A 388 -10.60 3.08 -23.37
N VAL A 389 -11.56 2.95 -22.45
CA VAL A 389 -12.02 4.00 -21.53
C VAL A 389 -11.36 3.85 -20.16
N SER A 390 -11.43 4.88 -19.32
CA SER A 390 -10.89 4.82 -17.95
C SER A 390 -11.63 3.83 -17.07
N ALA A 391 -10.89 3.06 -16.27
CA ALA A 391 -11.38 2.28 -15.14
C ALA A 391 -10.99 2.97 -13.83
N GLN A 392 -11.89 3.03 -12.87
CA GLN A 392 -11.59 3.46 -11.50
C GLN A 392 -11.32 2.24 -10.64
N ILE A 393 -10.31 2.34 -9.78
CA ILE A 393 -9.91 1.28 -8.86
C ILE A 393 -10.00 1.85 -7.46
N PHE A 394 -10.73 1.14 -6.61
CA PHE A 394 -10.83 1.37 -5.18
C PHE A 394 -10.01 0.29 -4.47
N SER A 395 -8.94 0.70 -3.79
CA SER A 395 -8.08 -0.18 -3.02
C SER A 395 -8.19 0.13 -1.54
N LYS A 396 -8.25 -0.89 -0.68
CA LYS A 396 -8.21 -0.71 0.78
C LYS A 396 -7.37 -1.80 1.43
N VAL A 397 -6.66 -1.44 2.50
CA VAL A 397 -5.98 -2.42 3.36
C VAL A 397 -6.98 -2.93 4.38
N ASP A 398 -7.33 -4.21 4.33
CA ASP A 398 -8.34 -4.82 5.18
C ASP A 398 -7.77 -5.19 6.56
N GLN A 399 -6.60 -5.82 6.56
CA GLN A 399 -5.95 -6.32 7.77
C GLN A 399 -4.43 -6.11 7.67
N ILE A 400 -3.81 -5.84 8.82
CA ILE A 400 -2.36 -5.79 8.99
C ILE A 400 -2.01 -6.60 10.23
N ASN A 401 -1.36 -7.73 10.04
CA ASN A 401 -0.89 -8.60 11.12
C ASN A 401 0.63 -8.44 11.25
N GLN A 402 1.09 -7.83 12.34
CA GLN A 402 2.51 -7.63 12.62
C GLN A 402 3.06 -8.79 13.46
N ASN A 403 4.17 -9.38 13.01
CA ASN A 403 4.91 -10.42 13.72
C ASN A 403 4.09 -11.66 14.09
N PHE A 404 2.97 -11.87 13.40
CA PHE A 404 2.16 -13.08 13.51
C PHE A 404 2.47 -14.01 12.34
N PHE A 405 2.70 -15.28 12.66
CA PHE A 405 2.95 -16.33 11.69
C PHE A 405 1.92 -17.42 11.87
N ASN A 406 1.13 -17.67 10.83
CA ASN A 406 0.32 -18.88 10.77
C ASN A 406 1.17 -19.96 10.08
N GLY A 407 1.55 -21.02 10.80
CA GLY A 407 2.53 -21.94 10.26
C GLY A 407 2.72 -23.24 11.04
N SER A 408 3.64 -24.06 10.52
CA SER A 408 3.98 -25.36 11.08
C SER A 408 5.47 -25.39 11.46
N THR A 409 5.77 -26.07 12.57
CA THR A 409 7.15 -26.41 12.99
C THR A 409 7.71 -27.61 12.23
N ASN A 410 6.87 -28.30 11.43
CA ASN A 410 7.31 -29.47 10.68
C ASN A 410 7.96 -29.05 9.34
N ILE A 411 9.28 -28.91 9.37
CA ILE A 411 10.12 -28.44 8.25
C ILE A 411 10.39 -29.56 7.23
N SER A 412 10.19 -30.83 7.59
CA SER A 412 10.36 -31.99 6.68
C SER A 412 9.41 -31.96 5.46
N SER A 413 8.41 -31.10 5.47
CA SER A 413 7.52 -30.82 4.34
C SER A 413 8.08 -29.89 3.27
N ILE A 414 9.26 -29.27 3.50
CA ILE A 414 9.92 -28.43 2.49
C ILE A 414 10.38 -29.31 1.31
N THR A 415 10.83 -30.52 1.60
CA THR A 415 11.31 -31.50 0.62
C THR A 415 10.25 -32.49 0.17
N SER A 416 9.15 -32.63 0.92
CA SER A 416 8.03 -33.51 0.56
C SER A 416 6.88 -32.72 -0.07
N ASN A 417 6.76 -32.90 -1.38
CA ASN A 417 5.57 -32.69 -2.20
C ASN A 417 4.60 -31.62 -1.67
N TYR A 418 4.77 -30.38 -2.15
CA TYR A 418 3.71 -29.38 -2.21
C TYR A 418 2.34 -30.08 -2.56
N GLY A 419 1.19 -29.68 -2.04
CA GLY A 419 -0.06 -30.44 -2.27
C GLY A 419 -0.34 -31.60 -1.30
N THR A 420 0.61 -31.97 -0.43
CA THR A 420 0.30 -32.70 0.82
C THR A 420 -0.30 -31.73 1.84
N GLU A 421 -1.43 -32.10 2.46
CA GLU A 421 -2.08 -31.26 3.47
C GLU A 421 -1.23 -31.22 4.75
N GLN A 422 -0.79 -30.03 5.14
CA GLN A 422 -0.30 -29.78 6.48
C GLN A 422 -1.45 -29.40 7.39
N THR A 423 -1.77 -30.28 8.34
CA THR A 423 -2.87 -30.11 9.29
C THR A 423 -2.41 -29.57 10.65
N ASN A 424 -1.12 -29.67 10.96
CA ASN A 424 -0.55 -29.14 12.20
C ASN A 424 -0.13 -27.69 11.99
N VAL A 425 -1.13 -26.80 12.01
CA VAL A 425 -0.95 -25.37 11.86
C VAL A 425 -1.26 -24.73 13.20
N THR A 426 -0.29 -24.01 13.76
CA THR A 426 -0.47 -23.22 14.98
C THR A 426 -0.14 -21.76 14.68
N LEU A 427 -0.73 -20.88 15.49
CA LEU A 427 -0.51 -19.44 15.36
C LEU A 427 0.66 -19.06 16.26
N TRP A 428 1.69 -18.45 15.69
CA TRP A 428 2.89 -18.04 16.39
C TRP A 428 2.97 -16.53 16.44
N LYS A 429 3.43 -16.02 17.57
CA LYS A 429 3.80 -14.63 17.74
C LYS A 429 5.31 -14.51 17.92
N MET A 430 5.92 -13.63 17.16
CA MET A 430 7.34 -13.30 17.28
C MET A 430 7.55 -12.18 18.29
N GLN A 431 8.77 -12.07 18.84
CA GLN A 431 9.11 -11.06 19.83
C GLN A 431 9.12 -9.65 19.19
N ASP A 432 8.29 -8.74 19.71
CA ASP A 432 8.06 -7.40 19.13
C ASP A 432 9.02 -6.31 19.65
N ASN A 433 9.92 -6.64 20.58
CA ASN A 433 10.88 -5.66 21.09
C ASN A 433 11.88 -5.29 19.97
N GLU A 434 12.48 -4.09 20.01
CA GLU A 434 13.62 -3.68 19.14
C GLU A 434 14.91 -4.48 19.46
N GLU A 435 14.75 -5.70 19.94
CA GLU A 435 15.77 -6.66 20.28
C GLU A 435 15.88 -7.69 19.14
N PRO A 436 17.08 -8.25 18.92
CA PRO A 436 17.26 -9.33 17.96
C PRO A 436 16.33 -10.51 18.25
N ASN A 437 15.55 -10.90 17.26
CA ASN A 437 14.47 -11.88 17.42
C ASN A 437 14.52 -13.00 16.35
N ALA A 438 15.34 -12.88 15.30
CA ALA A 438 15.48 -13.89 14.24
C ALA A 438 16.95 -14.20 13.93
N LYS A 439 17.19 -15.45 13.51
CA LYS A 439 18.50 -15.97 13.10
C LYS A 439 18.62 -16.12 11.59
N VAL A 440 17.55 -16.63 10.98
CA VAL A 440 17.47 -16.85 9.53
C VAL A 440 16.05 -16.61 9.07
N ILE A 441 15.93 -15.97 7.90
CA ILE A 441 14.70 -15.93 7.12
C ILE A 441 14.98 -16.46 5.73
N TRP A 442 14.07 -17.29 5.25
CA TRP A 442 14.05 -17.78 3.87
C TRP A 442 12.70 -17.42 3.24
N ILE A 443 12.78 -16.72 2.12
CA ILE A 443 11.64 -16.34 1.30
C ILE A 443 11.76 -17.10 -0.02
N GLN A 444 10.78 -17.94 -0.30
CA GLN A 444 10.66 -18.67 -1.55
C GLN A 444 9.42 -18.18 -2.32
N PHE A 445 9.66 -17.55 -3.46
CA PHE A 445 8.64 -17.23 -4.43
C PHE A 445 8.42 -18.43 -5.36
N LEU A 446 7.16 -18.77 -5.56
CA LEU A 446 6.69 -19.85 -6.41
C LEU A 446 5.72 -19.27 -7.45
N PRO A 447 6.07 -19.32 -8.75
CA PRO A 447 5.18 -18.84 -9.80
C PRO A 447 3.98 -19.78 -9.97
N ASP A 448 2.99 -19.30 -10.72
CA ASP A 448 1.71 -19.93 -11.05
C ASP A 448 1.77 -21.45 -11.25
N ASP A 449 0.73 -22.11 -10.74
CA ASP A 449 0.39 -23.53 -10.90
C ASP A 449 1.27 -24.59 -10.20
N PRO A 450 1.12 -24.77 -8.89
CA PRO A 450 1.54 -25.97 -8.18
C PRO A 450 0.49 -27.10 -8.28
N ARG A 451 -0.44 -27.15 -9.24
CA ARG A 451 -1.41 -28.29 -9.34
C ARG A 451 -0.79 -29.57 -9.88
N ILE A 452 0.46 -29.53 -10.29
CA ILE A 452 1.21 -30.69 -10.77
C ILE A 452 2.03 -31.19 -9.59
N ILE A 453 1.37 -31.78 -8.56
CA ILE A 453 2.12 -32.35 -7.42
C ILE A 453 1.62 -33.70 -6.85
N ASN A 454 0.96 -34.53 -7.63
CA ASN A 454 1.16 -35.96 -7.42
C ASN A 454 0.96 -36.74 -8.70
N ALA A 455 1.78 -37.77 -8.94
CA ALA A 455 1.54 -38.78 -9.96
C ALA A 455 0.23 -39.53 -9.69
N SER A 456 -0.34 -39.35 -8.49
CA SER A 456 -1.62 -39.88 -8.03
C SER A 456 -2.76 -38.83 -7.94
N SER A 457 -2.52 -37.56 -8.26
CA SER A 457 -3.56 -36.53 -8.26
C SER A 457 -4.32 -36.58 -9.59
N ARG A 458 -5.66 -36.53 -9.56
CA ARG A 458 -6.52 -36.54 -10.76
C ARG A 458 -6.29 -35.33 -11.69
N GLU A 459 -5.60 -34.30 -11.20
CA GLU A 459 -5.39 -33.00 -11.85
C GLU A 459 -3.96 -32.79 -12.38
N SER A 460 -3.04 -33.76 -12.19
CA SER A 460 -1.69 -33.65 -12.74
C SER A 460 -1.72 -33.73 -14.28
N ARG A 461 -1.31 -32.65 -14.95
CA ARG A 461 -1.14 -32.60 -16.41
C ARG A 461 0.29 -32.18 -16.76
N LYS A 462 0.70 -32.48 -17.99
CA LYS A 462 1.92 -31.91 -18.57
C LYS A 462 1.72 -30.40 -18.78
N LEU A 463 2.68 -29.59 -18.35
CA LEU A 463 2.69 -28.15 -18.63
C LEU A 463 2.81 -27.93 -20.14
N THR A 464 2.07 -26.94 -20.64
CA THR A 464 2.26 -26.44 -22.01
C THR A 464 3.55 -25.62 -22.09
N GLU A 465 4.13 -25.53 -23.29
CA GLU A 465 5.38 -24.75 -23.50
C GLU A 465 5.22 -23.28 -23.12
N ASP A 466 4.03 -22.70 -23.34
CA ASP A 466 3.71 -21.32 -22.98
C ASP A 466 3.65 -21.11 -21.46
N GLU A 467 3.12 -22.07 -20.70
CA GLU A 467 3.12 -22.03 -19.23
C GLU A 467 4.54 -22.11 -18.66
N ILE A 468 5.36 -23.02 -19.20
CA ILE A 468 6.77 -23.14 -18.81
C ILE A 468 7.53 -21.83 -19.07
N LYS A 469 7.28 -21.22 -20.24
CA LYS A 469 7.91 -19.95 -20.60
C LYS A 469 7.50 -18.84 -19.63
N ARG A 470 6.21 -18.71 -19.34
CA ARG A 470 5.67 -17.71 -18.41
C ARG A 470 6.24 -17.87 -17.00
N MET A 471 6.21 -19.09 -16.43
CA MET A 471 6.78 -19.36 -15.09
C MET A 471 8.28 -19.08 -15.02
N ARG A 472 9.03 -19.39 -16.08
CA ARG A 472 10.45 -19.07 -16.16
C ARG A 472 10.67 -17.56 -16.18
N GLU A 473 9.88 -16.82 -16.96
CA GLU A 473 9.98 -15.36 -17.04
C GLU A 473 9.67 -14.69 -15.70
N THR A 474 8.61 -15.10 -14.99
CA THR A 474 8.27 -14.57 -13.66
C THR A 474 9.33 -14.91 -12.63
N THR A 475 9.85 -16.14 -12.62
CA THR A 475 10.95 -16.55 -11.72
C THR A 475 12.22 -15.73 -11.96
N ILE A 476 12.57 -15.46 -13.22
CA ILE A 476 13.73 -14.63 -13.57
C ILE A 476 13.54 -13.19 -13.07
N LEU A 477 12.32 -12.65 -13.18
CA LEU A 477 12.00 -11.30 -12.71
C LEU A 477 12.11 -11.20 -11.18
N TRP A 478 11.53 -12.15 -10.46
CA TRP A 478 11.65 -12.21 -9.00
C TRP A 478 13.09 -12.39 -8.53
N LYS A 479 13.87 -13.24 -9.22
CA LYS A 479 15.31 -13.36 -8.97
C LYS A 479 16.05 -12.04 -9.16
N ARG A 480 15.73 -11.29 -10.23
CA ARG A 480 16.30 -9.95 -10.47
C ARG A 480 15.86 -8.97 -9.39
N GLY A 481 14.62 -9.05 -8.90
CA GLY A 481 14.12 -8.25 -7.79
C GLY A 481 14.94 -8.48 -6.51
N PHE A 482 15.18 -9.74 -6.15
CA PHE A 482 16.04 -10.09 -5.02
C PHE A 482 17.49 -9.63 -5.21
N ASP A 483 18.04 -9.71 -6.43
CA ASP A 483 19.39 -9.22 -6.73
C ASP A 483 19.49 -7.69 -6.64
N GLN A 484 18.44 -6.96 -7.03
CA GLN A 484 18.36 -5.52 -6.82
C GLN A 484 18.30 -5.17 -5.33
N ILE A 485 17.50 -5.89 -4.53
CA ILE A 485 17.47 -5.72 -3.06
C ILE A 485 18.88 -5.89 -2.51
N LYS A 486 19.57 -6.99 -2.84
CA LYS A 486 20.96 -7.23 -2.41
C LYS A 486 21.91 -6.10 -2.83
N THR A 487 21.78 -5.60 -4.06
CA THR A 487 22.65 -4.53 -4.59
C THR A 487 22.43 -3.20 -3.86
N ILE A 488 21.17 -2.82 -3.63
CA ILE A 488 20.79 -1.62 -2.88
C ILE A 488 21.26 -1.75 -1.44
N THR A 489 20.97 -2.88 -0.79
CA THR A 489 21.39 -3.12 0.59
C THR A 489 22.90 -3.07 0.73
N ASN A 490 23.66 -3.75 -0.14
CA ASN A 490 25.12 -3.72 -0.10
C ASN A 490 25.68 -2.30 -0.24
N LYS A 491 25.05 -1.45 -1.06
CA LYS A 491 25.43 -0.04 -1.16
C LYS A 491 25.13 0.72 0.14
N THR A 492 23.93 0.54 0.72
CA THR A 492 23.60 1.19 2.00
C THR A 492 24.52 0.72 3.13
N LEU A 493 24.91 -0.55 3.15
CA LEU A 493 25.85 -1.09 4.14
C LEU A 493 27.28 -0.58 3.91
N SER A 494 27.73 -0.47 2.65
CA SER A 494 29.06 0.09 2.33
C SER A 494 29.15 1.56 2.72
N ASP A 495 28.11 2.35 2.43
CA ASP A 495 28.07 3.78 2.75
C ASP A 495 28.11 4.02 4.27
N ASN A 496 27.60 3.06 5.07
CA ASN A 496 27.61 3.11 6.53
C ASN A 496 28.78 2.32 7.16
N SER A 497 29.65 1.68 6.37
CA SER A 497 30.74 0.83 6.90
C SER A 497 31.81 1.61 7.67
N GLU A 498 31.92 2.92 7.42
CA GLU A 498 32.81 3.82 8.18
C GLU A 498 32.32 4.06 9.62
N LEU A 499 31.01 3.89 9.87
CA LEU A 499 30.40 4.08 11.19
C LEU A 499 30.65 2.90 12.13
N SER A 500 30.74 1.68 11.57
CA SER A 500 31.14 0.47 12.31
C SER A 500 31.59 -0.64 11.34
N PRO A 501 32.70 -1.35 11.63
CA PRO A 501 33.17 -2.45 10.79
C PRO A 501 32.18 -3.62 10.73
N ILE A 502 31.30 -3.78 11.73
CA ILE A 502 30.28 -4.83 11.79
C ILE A 502 29.25 -4.66 10.65
N ILE A 503 28.90 -3.43 10.30
CA ILE A 503 27.92 -3.12 9.24
C ILE A 503 28.35 -3.68 7.88
N GLY A 504 29.65 -3.62 7.58
CA GLY A 504 30.21 -4.18 6.34
C GLY A 504 30.05 -5.70 6.23
N THR A 505 30.01 -6.42 7.37
CA THR A 505 29.90 -7.89 7.38
C THR A 505 28.51 -8.39 6.99
N TYR A 506 27.46 -7.60 7.22
CA TYR A 506 26.08 -7.94 6.84
C TYR A 506 25.87 -8.11 5.33
N SER A 507 26.78 -7.59 4.50
CA SER A 507 26.75 -7.82 3.05
C SER A 507 26.90 -9.31 2.66
N THR A 508 27.52 -10.10 3.53
CA THR A 508 27.71 -11.55 3.36
C THR A 508 26.51 -12.38 3.82
N TRP A 509 25.51 -11.73 4.43
CA TRP A 509 24.36 -12.40 5.02
C TRP A 509 23.22 -12.62 4.03
N ILE A 510 23.33 -12.11 2.80
CA ILE A 510 22.26 -12.16 1.80
C ILE A 510 22.68 -13.08 0.65
N TYR A 511 21.91 -14.14 0.41
CA TYR A 511 22.11 -15.03 -0.73
C TYR A 511 20.82 -15.27 -1.51
N ASN A 512 20.93 -15.19 -2.83
CA ASN A 512 19.81 -15.35 -3.74
C ASN A 512 20.16 -16.40 -4.78
N PHE A 513 19.27 -17.35 -5.01
CA PHE A 513 19.39 -18.33 -6.08
C PHE A 513 18.02 -18.59 -6.73
N ARG A 514 18.02 -19.10 -7.95
CA ARG A 514 16.80 -19.54 -8.62
C ARG A 514 16.87 -21.03 -8.93
N THR A 515 15.71 -21.65 -9.05
CA THR A 515 15.59 -23.02 -9.54
C THR A 515 14.92 -23.02 -10.90
N ASP A 516 15.45 -23.80 -11.84
CA ASP A 516 14.94 -23.94 -13.20
C ASP A 516 14.53 -25.40 -13.48
N TYR A 517 13.39 -25.58 -14.16
CA TYR A 517 12.96 -26.89 -14.67
C TYR A 517 13.81 -27.39 -15.84
N ILE A 518 14.12 -28.69 -15.81
CA ILE A 518 14.59 -29.47 -16.95
C ILE A 518 13.51 -30.49 -17.32
N ASN A 519 13.20 -30.58 -18.62
CA ASN A 519 12.28 -31.58 -19.18
C ASN A 519 12.88 -32.99 -19.03
N ASP A 520 12.64 -33.64 -17.90
CA ASP A 520 12.90 -35.06 -17.70
C ASP A 520 11.57 -35.80 -17.56
N ASP A 521 11.40 -36.88 -18.33
CA ASP A 521 10.20 -37.73 -18.36
C ASP A 521 10.17 -38.74 -17.19
N SER A 522 11.21 -38.76 -16.34
CA SER A 522 11.31 -39.67 -15.19
C SER A 522 10.89 -39.02 -13.86
N VAL A 523 9.64 -39.30 -13.47
CA VAL A 523 8.99 -38.95 -12.19
C VAL A 523 8.66 -37.47 -12.04
N PRO A 524 7.39 -37.12 -11.76
CA PRO A 524 7.01 -35.72 -11.74
C PRO A 524 7.28 -35.12 -10.33
N LEU A 525 7.29 -33.79 -10.28
CA LEU A 525 6.86 -32.88 -9.18
C LEU A 525 7.85 -32.60 -8.01
N THR A 526 8.44 -31.39 -7.99
CA THR A 526 8.15 -30.32 -6.98
C THR A 526 9.11 -29.15 -6.96
N PRO A 527 8.57 -27.94 -6.74
CA PRO A 527 8.36 -26.97 -7.80
C PRO A 527 9.67 -26.67 -8.53
N PRO A 528 9.73 -26.84 -9.85
CA PRO A 528 10.99 -26.72 -10.56
C PRO A 528 11.40 -25.26 -10.80
N PHE A 529 10.44 -24.34 -10.72
CA PHE A 529 10.65 -22.90 -10.81
C PHE A 529 10.44 -22.26 -9.45
N SER A 530 11.47 -21.60 -8.93
CA SER A 530 11.36 -20.81 -7.70
C SER A 530 12.46 -19.76 -7.65
N ALA A 531 12.15 -18.61 -7.07
CA ALA A 531 13.14 -17.60 -6.72
C ALA A 531 13.31 -17.59 -5.20
N ASN A 532 14.54 -17.69 -4.73
CA ASN A 532 14.84 -17.85 -3.31
C ASN A 532 15.73 -16.70 -2.83
N LEU A 533 15.37 -16.15 -1.67
CA LEU A 533 16.12 -15.16 -0.92
C LEU A 533 16.33 -15.72 0.50
N VAL A 534 17.58 -15.92 0.88
CA VAL A 534 17.98 -16.37 2.22
C VAL A 534 18.79 -15.26 2.88
N ILE A 535 18.40 -14.89 4.10
CA ILE A 535 19.09 -13.90 4.92
C ILE A 535 19.47 -14.54 6.25
N GLY A 536 20.74 -14.47 6.60
CA GLY A 536 21.28 -15.05 7.84
C GLY A 536 22.81 -14.97 7.90
N GLN A 537 23.40 -15.38 9.02
CA GLN A 537 24.85 -15.40 9.14
C GLN A 537 25.47 -16.58 8.35
N ASN A 538 26.58 -16.36 7.65
CA ASN A 538 27.32 -17.42 6.91
C ASN A 538 26.52 -18.16 5.81
N VAL A 539 25.57 -17.46 5.18
CA VAL A 539 24.76 -18.01 4.06
C VAL A 539 25.63 -18.35 2.84
N ASP A 540 26.82 -17.76 2.72
CA ASP A 540 27.79 -18.08 1.68
C ASP A 540 28.18 -19.58 1.62
N SER A 541 28.03 -20.32 2.72
CA SER A 541 28.17 -21.79 2.74
C SER A 541 27.20 -22.50 1.79
N LEU A 542 26.02 -21.92 1.52
CA LEU A 542 25.02 -22.46 0.59
C LEU A 542 25.44 -22.31 -0.89
N LYS A 543 26.41 -21.45 -1.22
CA LYS A 543 26.85 -21.23 -2.62
C LYS A 543 27.33 -22.51 -3.31
N LEU A 544 27.98 -23.41 -2.55
CA LEU A 544 28.51 -24.66 -3.09
C LEU A 544 27.41 -25.70 -3.32
N ALA A 545 26.40 -25.73 -2.45
CA ALA A 545 25.29 -26.68 -2.51
C ALA A 545 24.15 -26.22 -3.45
N CYS A 546 23.94 -24.91 -3.54
CA CYS A 546 22.88 -24.27 -4.31
C CYS A 546 23.51 -23.23 -5.24
N PRO A 547 23.95 -23.61 -6.45
CA PRO A 547 24.47 -22.64 -7.41
C PRO A 547 23.40 -21.58 -7.76
N PRO A 548 23.80 -20.36 -8.20
CA PRO A 548 22.85 -19.28 -8.50
C PRO A 548 21.71 -19.67 -9.46
N ASN A 549 21.99 -20.63 -10.34
CA ASN A 549 20.98 -21.33 -11.13
C ASN A 549 21.02 -22.83 -10.78
N THR A 550 20.06 -23.29 -9.98
CA THR A 550 19.93 -24.69 -9.56
C THR A 550 18.96 -25.41 -10.48
N THR A 551 19.32 -26.58 -10.96
CA THR A 551 18.47 -27.37 -11.86
C THR A 551 17.51 -28.28 -11.07
N SER A 552 16.42 -28.74 -11.70
CA SER A 552 15.47 -29.66 -11.04
C SER A 552 16.11 -30.96 -10.53
N THR A 553 17.22 -31.43 -11.13
CA THR A 553 17.98 -32.60 -10.66
C THR A 553 18.78 -32.34 -9.39
N GLU A 554 19.24 -31.10 -9.19
CA GLU A 554 20.01 -30.67 -8.02
C GLU A 554 19.12 -30.12 -6.91
N TYR A 555 17.86 -29.81 -7.24
CA TYR A 555 16.87 -29.19 -6.37
C TYR A 555 16.72 -29.91 -5.02
N GLY A 556 16.58 -31.23 -5.01
CA GLY A 556 16.40 -31.99 -3.77
C GLY A 556 17.61 -31.89 -2.82
N GLY A 557 18.83 -31.88 -3.36
CA GLY A 557 20.05 -31.72 -2.58
C GLY A 557 20.24 -30.30 -2.06
N CYS A 558 19.97 -29.30 -2.90
CA CYS A 558 20.01 -27.89 -2.51
C CYS A 558 18.97 -27.59 -1.43
N MET A 559 17.73 -28.05 -1.60
CA MET A 559 16.65 -27.79 -0.66
C MET A 559 16.87 -28.48 0.69
N GLY A 560 17.42 -29.71 0.69
CA GLY A 560 17.85 -30.36 1.93
C GLY A 560 18.92 -29.56 2.68
N LYS A 561 19.85 -28.91 1.97
CA LYS A 561 20.88 -28.05 2.57
C LYS A 561 20.32 -26.73 3.11
N VAL A 562 19.35 -26.15 2.43
CA VAL A 562 18.62 -24.97 2.94
C VAL A 562 17.84 -25.32 4.20
N GLN A 563 17.19 -26.49 4.22
CA GLN A 563 16.53 -27.00 5.42
C GLN A 563 17.52 -27.21 6.58
N ASP A 564 18.64 -27.89 6.34
CA ASP A 564 19.70 -28.08 7.34
C ASP A 564 20.15 -26.74 7.93
N TYR A 565 20.29 -25.71 7.07
CA TYR A 565 20.69 -24.37 7.46
C TYR A 565 19.60 -23.61 8.23
N LEU A 566 18.32 -23.80 7.91
CA LEU A 566 17.21 -23.20 8.65
C LEU A 566 17.10 -23.77 10.07
N GLU A 567 17.28 -25.08 10.23
CA GLU A 567 17.26 -25.74 11.54
C GLU A 567 18.51 -25.41 12.36
N ASN A 568 19.68 -25.38 11.71
CA ASN A 568 20.98 -25.15 12.35
C ASN A 568 21.76 -24.03 11.63
N PRO A 569 21.40 -22.75 11.86
CA PRO A 569 21.97 -21.62 11.13
C PRO A 569 23.44 -21.34 11.45
N CYS A 570 23.91 -21.83 12.61
CA CYS A 570 25.25 -21.59 13.11
C CYS A 570 25.88 -22.92 13.56
N SER A 571 27.13 -23.17 13.16
CA SER A 571 27.90 -24.35 13.60
C SER A 571 28.24 -24.31 15.09
N GLU A 572 28.28 -23.12 15.70
CA GLU A 572 28.44 -22.89 17.14
C GLU A 572 27.30 -21.99 17.65
N PRO A 573 26.38 -22.49 18.51
CA PRO A 573 25.22 -21.72 18.99
C PRO A 573 25.56 -20.45 19.77
N SER A 574 26.76 -20.36 20.37
CA SER A 574 27.22 -19.24 21.19
C SER A 574 27.80 -18.07 20.40
N LYS A 575 27.98 -18.20 19.08
CA LYS A 575 28.51 -17.15 18.19
C LYS A 575 27.51 -16.70 17.13
N CYS A 576 26.26 -17.14 17.24
CA CYS A 576 25.21 -16.78 16.31
C CYS A 576 24.75 -15.36 16.61
N GLU A 577 24.90 -14.47 15.65
CA GLU A 577 24.34 -13.11 15.76
C GLU A 577 22.91 -13.13 15.25
N ASP A 578 22.01 -12.64 16.10
CA ASP A 578 20.60 -12.50 15.78
C ASP A 578 20.38 -11.12 15.09
N PHE A 579 19.36 -11.03 14.26
CA PHE A 579 18.90 -9.78 13.65
C PHE A 579 17.46 -9.48 14.05
N ILE A 580 17.05 -8.24 13.85
CA ILE A 580 15.68 -7.78 14.10
C ILE A 580 14.87 -8.03 12.83
N LEU A 581 13.89 -8.93 12.89
CA LEU A 581 12.90 -9.14 11.83
C LEU A 581 11.60 -8.44 12.23
N ASP A 582 11.11 -7.62 11.31
CA ASP A 582 9.84 -6.91 11.36
C ASP A 582 8.99 -7.44 10.20
N TYR A 583 8.17 -8.45 10.49
CA TYR A 583 7.35 -9.13 9.49
C TYR A 583 5.91 -8.62 9.58
N SER A 584 5.34 -8.20 8.46
CA SER A 584 3.92 -7.81 8.39
C SER A 584 3.24 -8.59 7.27
N GLU A 585 2.08 -9.17 7.57
CA GLU A 585 1.15 -9.66 6.56
C GLU A 585 0.03 -8.63 6.39
N SER A 586 -0.11 -8.10 5.18
CA SER A 586 -1.13 -7.09 4.86
C SER A 586 -2.08 -7.64 3.81
N GLU A 587 -3.38 -7.60 4.09
CA GLU A 587 -4.41 -7.97 3.12
C GLU A 587 -4.95 -6.73 2.41
N LEU A 588 -4.97 -6.77 1.09
CA LEU A 588 -5.41 -5.70 0.20
C LEU A 588 -6.62 -6.16 -0.62
N SER A 589 -7.73 -5.46 -0.48
CA SER A 589 -8.89 -5.57 -1.37
C SER A 589 -8.78 -4.52 -2.47
N LEU A 590 -9.07 -4.96 -3.70
CA LEU A 590 -9.08 -4.18 -4.93
C LEU A 590 -10.41 -4.37 -5.66
N VAL A 591 -11.21 -3.32 -5.73
CA VAL A 591 -12.47 -3.29 -6.48
C VAL A 591 -12.29 -2.35 -7.67
N MET A 592 -12.71 -2.80 -8.85
CA MET A 592 -12.63 -2.04 -10.08
C MET A 592 -14.02 -1.70 -10.61
N GLN A 593 -14.18 -0.48 -11.08
CA GLN A 593 -15.39 -0.02 -11.73
C GLN A 593 -15.05 0.57 -13.09
N SER A 594 -15.72 0.10 -14.14
CA SER A 594 -15.60 0.73 -15.46
C SER A 594 -16.16 2.16 -15.39
N GLY A 595 -15.40 3.13 -15.90
CA GLY A 595 -15.82 4.53 -15.97
C GLY A 595 -16.87 4.82 -17.05
N ALA A 596 -17.42 3.79 -17.71
CA ALA A 596 -18.55 3.94 -18.62
C ALA A 596 -19.85 4.12 -17.83
N LEU A 597 -20.20 5.38 -17.56
CA LEU A 597 -21.57 5.84 -17.35
C LEU A 597 -22.05 6.58 -18.59
#